data_AF-A0AA51MJL5-F1
#
_entry.id   AF-A0AA51MJL5-F1
#
_cell.length_a   1.000
_cell.length_b   1.000
_cell.length_c   1.000
_cell.angle_alpha   90.00
_cell.angle_beta   90.00
_cell.angle_gamma   90.00
#
_symmetry.space_group_name_H-M   'P 1'
#
loop_
_entity.id
_entity.type
_entity.pdbx_description
1 polymer ?
#
loop_
_entity_poly.entity_id
_entity_poly.type
_entity_poly.pdbx_seq_one_letter_code
_entity_poly.pdbx_strand_id
1 'polypeptide(L)'
;MDDKIDLNKYQEISRTKGLPPICPIRDFCQRRAKTLFHFTYAHTKNNNYAELEGKLIDTTKKINEAGTPFEHYSNNRDLRYFYNACPEVNLFDDGYSLVRNYAISSGTWDKGCPDFHTLTYKHFSTCTEYNQFTYMQTSPEKMPDMIHFDDALKLKIEKLMVHKEYNSAIRESFVYLTTTIRNKFQINSQIDGTELINEVFGKKGEYVALDDKKKQAYRDLLSGFYGVYRNKYAHHDIQADFHEIKAIIEMINTLAFEIRAMQT
;
A
#
# COMPACT_ATOMS: atom_id res chain seq x y z
N MET A 1 -22.48 24.85 15.87
CA MET A 1 -23.38 23.91 15.18
C MET A 1 -22.63 23.48 13.94
N ASP A 2 -22.32 22.19 13.80
CA ASP A 2 -21.72 21.69 12.56
C ASP A 2 -22.73 21.85 11.42
N ASP A 3 -22.28 22.39 10.29
CA ASP A 3 -23.13 22.53 9.10
C ASP A 3 -23.61 21.17 8.62
N LYS A 4 -24.89 21.09 8.26
CA LYS A 4 -25.47 19.87 7.70
C LYS A 4 -24.74 19.51 6.41
N ILE A 5 -24.28 18.26 6.33
CA ILE A 5 -23.65 17.74 5.11
C ILE A 5 -24.66 16.85 4.40
N ASP A 6 -25.40 17.42 3.44
CA ASP A 6 -26.23 16.66 2.51
C ASP A 6 -25.40 16.10 1.34
N LEU A 7 -26.03 15.36 0.42
CA LEU A 7 -25.34 14.76 -0.73
C LEU A 7 -24.60 15.80 -1.60
N ASN A 8 -25.21 16.95 -1.86
CA ASN A 8 -24.60 17.99 -2.69
C ASN A 8 -23.36 18.56 -2.01
N LYS A 9 -23.48 18.89 -0.71
CA LYS A 9 -22.36 19.39 0.09
C LYS A 9 -21.26 18.36 0.23
N TYR A 10 -21.62 17.08 0.36
CA TYR A 10 -20.68 15.97 0.40
C TYR A 10 -19.82 15.90 -0.87
N GLN A 11 -20.47 15.92 -2.04
CA GLN A 11 -19.79 15.88 -3.34
C GLN A 11 -18.97 17.15 -3.59
N GLU A 12 -19.41 18.31 -3.11
CA GLU A 12 -18.63 19.55 -3.15
C GLU A 12 -17.33 19.41 -2.34
N ILE A 13 -17.40 18.85 -1.13
CA ILE A 13 -16.21 18.59 -0.30
C ILE A 13 -15.23 17.65 -1.04
N SER A 14 -15.73 16.57 -1.66
CA SER A 14 -14.90 15.67 -2.47
C SER A 14 -14.20 16.42 -3.60
N ARG A 15 -14.96 17.19 -4.40
CA ARG A 15 -14.44 17.92 -5.55
C ARG A 15 -13.38 18.94 -5.15
N THR A 16 -13.66 19.76 -4.13
CA THR A 16 -12.73 20.80 -3.65
C THR A 16 -11.43 20.22 -3.11
N LYS A 17 -11.47 19.01 -2.53
CA LYS A 17 -10.29 18.32 -2.02
C LYS A 17 -9.59 17.42 -3.04
N GLY A 18 -10.08 17.33 -4.28
CA GLY A 18 -9.55 16.39 -5.28
C GLY A 18 -9.72 14.92 -4.88
N LEU A 19 -10.77 14.61 -4.13
CA LEU A 19 -11.08 13.28 -3.61
C LEU A 19 -12.17 12.59 -4.45
N PRO A 20 -12.26 11.25 -4.41
CA PRO A 20 -13.36 10.53 -5.06
C PRO A 20 -14.73 10.93 -4.47
N PRO A 21 -15.82 10.75 -5.24
CA PRO A 21 -17.17 11.13 -4.80
C PRO A 21 -17.71 10.25 -3.66
N ILE A 22 -17.11 9.08 -3.44
CA ILE A 22 -17.40 8.12 -2.37
C ILE A 22 -16.08 7.61 -1.77
N CYS A 23 -16.13 7.09 -0.55
CA CYS A 23 -14.99 6.55 0.16
C CYS A 23 -14.41 5.35 -0.59
N PRO A 24 -13.11 5.34 -0.93
CA PRO A 24 -12.51 4.25 -1.72
C PRO A 24 -12.35 2.94 -0.94
N ILE A 25 -12.52 2.98 0.38
CA ILE A 25 -12.41 1.81 1.26
C ILE A 25 -13.76 1.24 1.71
N ARG A 26 -14.86 1.73 1.12
CA ARG A 26 -16.23 1.44 1.54
C ARG A 26 -16.55 -0.05 1.61
N ASP A 27 -16.06 -0.83 0.65
CA ASP A 27 -16.39 -2.25 0.50
C ASP A 27 -15.53 -3.18 1.36
N PHE A 28 -14.55 -2.63 2.08
CA PHE A 28 -13.68 -3.40 2.99
C PHE A 28 -13.45 -2.70 4.33
N CYS A 29 -14.23 -1.67 4.66
CA CYS A 29 -14.14 -0.93 5.92
C CYS A 29 -15.04 -1.54 7.00
N GLN A 30 -14.43 -1.97 8.10
CA GLN A 30 -15.15 -2.59 9.22
C GLN A 30 -16.17 -1.65 9.88
N ARG A 31 -15.87 -0.35 10.03
CA ARG A 31 -16.81 0.64 10.61
C ARG A 31 -18.09 0.74 9.80
N ARG A 32 -18.00 0.73 8.46
CA ARG A 32 -19.18 0.68 7.59
C ARG A 32 -19.96 -0.61 7.80
N ALA A 33 -19.28 -1.76 7.83
CA ALA A 33 -19.92 -3.04 8.08
C ALA A 33 -20.67 -3.05 9.43
N LYS A 34 -20.07 -2.55 10.51
CA LYS A 34 -20.74 -2.41 11.82
C LYS A 34 -21.94 -1.48 11.75
N THR A 35 -21.80 -0.33 11.08
CA THR A 35 -22.90 0.63 10.92
C THR A 35 -24.08 -0.02 10.19
N LEU A 36 -23.83 -0.70 9.06
CA LEU A 36 -24.85 -1.46 8.32
C LEU A 36 -25.49 -2.55 9.19
N PHE A 37 -24.67 -3.30 9.93
CA PHE A 37 -25.13 -4.33 10.84
C PHE A 37 -26.10 -3.76 11.87
N HIS A 38 -25.74 -2.66 12.53
CA HIS A 38 -26.58 -2.10 13.58
C HIS A 38 -27.83 -1.39 13.07
N PHE A 39 -27.75 -0.70 11.92
CA PHE A 39 -28.92 -0.01 11.36
C PHE A 39 -29.95 -0.98 10.77
N THR A 40 -29.54 -2.20 10.41
CA THR A 40 -30.40 -3.14 9.69
C THR A 40 -30.77 -4.37 10.51
N TYR A 41 -29.76 -4.96 11.14
CA TYR A 41 -29.80 -6.36 11.58
C TYR A 41 -29.87 -6.50 13.10
N ALA A 42 -29.39 -5.51 13.86
CA ALA A 42 -29.34 -5.57 15.32
C ALA A 42 -30.70 -5.68 16.02
N HIS A 43 -31.81 -5.42 15.31
CA HIS A 43 -33.17 -5.57 15.85
C HIS A 43 -33.80 -6.95 15.58
N THR A 44 -33.12 -7.80 14.82
CA THR A 44 -33.59 -9.16 14.52
C THR A 44 -32.97 -10.16 15.49
N LYS A 45 -33.75 -11.13 15.97
CA LYS A 45 -33.41 -11.96 17.15
C LYS A 45 -32.23 -12.92 16.98
N ASN A 46 -31.65 -13.07 15.78
CA ASN A 46 -30.68 -14.13 15.46
C ASN A 46 -29.42 -13.68 14.72
N ASN A 47 -29.09 -12.39 14.72
CA ASN A 47 -27.98 -11.91 13.90
C ASN A 47 -26.67 -11.77 14.68
N ASN A 48 -25.70 -12.57 14.28
CA ASN A 48 -24.31 -12.51 14.74
C ASN A 48 -23.49 -11.68 13.73
N TYR A 49 -22.85 -10.60 14.19
CA TYR A 49 -22.00 -9.76 13.33
C TYR A 49 -20.91 -10.58 12.63
N ALA A 50 -20.29 -11.53 13.33
CA ALA A 50 -19.20 -12.35 12.79
C ALA A 50 -19.65 -13.19 11.59
N GLU A 51 -20.91 -13.63 11.55
CA GLU A 51 -21.47 -14.43 10.45
C GLU A 51 -21.87 -13.58 9.24
N LEU A 52 -22.14 -12.29 9.44
CA LEU A 52 -22.58 -11.36 8.40
C LEU A 52 -21.45 -10.48 7.86
N GLU A 53 -20.32 -10.34 8.57
CA GLU A 53 -19.22 -9.45 8.17
C GLU A 53 -18.75 -9.73 6.73
N GLY A 54 -18.55 -11.00 6.37
CA GLY A 54 -18.13 -11.39 5.01
C GLY A 54 -19.17 -11.22 3.91
N LYS A 55 -20.44 -10.93 4.26
CA LYS A 55 -21.48 -10.52 3.31
C LYS A 55 -21.55 -9.01 3.15
N LEU A 56 -21.04 -8.26 4.13
CA LEU A 56 -21.09 -6.80 4.16
C LEU A 56 -19.84 -6.17 3.56
N ILE A 57 -18.70 -6.85 3.67
CA ILE A 57 -17.40 -6.37 3.19
C ILE A 57 -16.52 -7.51 2.64
N ASP A 58 -15.58 -7.16 1.77
CA ASP A 58 -14.47 -8.02 1.37
C ASP A 58 -13.48 -8.17 2.54
N THR A 59 -13.51 -9.35 3.19
CA THR A 59 -12.63 -9.65 4.34
C THR A 59 -11.16 -9.81 3.97
N THR A 60 -10.83 -10.04 2.70
CA THR A 60 -9.43 -10.22 2.26
C THR A 60 -8.64 -8.92 2.25
N LYS A 61 -9.35 -7.79 2.15
CA LYS A 61 -8.78 -6.42 2.13
C LYS A 61 -9.19 -5.61 3.36
N LYS A 62 -9.70 -6.29 4.39
CA LYS A 62 -10.35 -5.66 5.55
C LYS A 62 -9.48 -4.58 6.20
N ILE A 63 -10.06 -3.41 6.35
CA ILE A 63 -9.54 -2.36 7.22
C ILE A 63 -10.32 -2.42 8.53
N ASN A 64 -9.61 -2.75 9.60
CA ASN A 64 -10.16 -2.76 10.94
C ASN A 64 -10.56 -1.36 11.38
N GLU A 65 -11.58 -1.29 12.23
CA GLU A 65 -11.99 -0.05 12.86
C GLU A 65 -10.84 0.55 13.68
N ALA A 66 -10.65 1.86 13.58
CA ALA A 66 -9.55 2.60 14.19
C ALA A 66 -10.04 3.86 14.90
N GLY A 67 -9.35 4.27 15.96
CA GLY A 67 -9.77 5.39 16.81
C GLY A 67 -10.95 5.01 17.71
N THR A 68 -11.89 5.94 17.92
CA THR A 68 -13.07 5.66 18.77
C THR A 68 -14.01 4.67 18.06
N PRO A 69 -14.40 3.57 18.71
CA PRO A 69 -15.26 2.57 18.09
C PRO A 69 -16.65 3.14 17.76
N PHE A 70 -17.33 2.48 16.83
CA PHE A 70 -18.76 2.65 16.64
C PHE A 70 -19.50 2.17 17.90
N GLU A 71 -20.38 3.03 18.41
CA GLU A 71 -21.24 2.72 19.53
C GLU A 71 -22.69 2.84 19.10
N HIS A 72 -23.50 1.86 19.49
CA HIS A 72 -24.94 1.91 19.31
C HIS A 72 -25.60 1.41 20.58
N TYR A 73 -26.49 2.23 21.13
CA TYR A 73 -27.23 1.91 22.33
C TYR A 73 -28.73 1.99 22.06
N SER A 74 -29.45 1.03 22.62
CA SER A 74 -30.90 1.02 22.60
C SER A 74 -31.40 0.50 23.95
N ASN A 75 -32.04 1.37 24.73
CA ASN A 75 -32.74 0.96 25.95
C ASN A 75 -34.23 0.87 25.68
N ASN A 76 -34.78 -0.35 25.72
CA ASN A 76 -36.22 -0.66 25.83
C ASN A 76 -37.19 0.30 25.12
N ARG A 77 -36.83 0.73 23.90
CA ARG A 77 -37.62 1.54 22.95
C ARG A 77 -37.69 3.05 23.17
N ASP A 78 -37.19 3.59 24.28
CA ASP A 78 -37.42 5.00 24.59
C ASP A 78 -36.24 5.90 24.18
N LEU A 79 -35.00 5.48 24.42
CA LEU A 79 -33.82 6.24 23.97
C LEU A 79 -32.92 5.36 23.10
N ARG A 80 -32.57 5.87 21.91
CA ARG A 80 -31.51 5.30 21.09
C ARG A 80 -30.51 6.35 20.68
N TYR A 81 -29.25 5.94 20.63
CA TYR A 81 -28.19 6.77 20.12
C TYR A 81 -27.18 5.92 19.36
N PHE A 82 -26.47 6.58 18.45
CA PHE A 82 -25.28 6.02 17.84
C PHE A 82 -24.19 7.08 17.80
N TYR A 83 -22.94 6.62 17.94
CA TYR A 83 -21.75 7.45 17.83
C TYR A 83 -20.74 6.82 16.87
N ASN A 84 -20.06 7.68 16.13
CA ASN A 84 -18.99 7.30 15.18
C ASN A 84 -19.43 6.27 14.13
N ALA A 85 -20.67 6.36 13.66
CA ALA A 85 -21.15 5.65 12.48
C ALA A 85 -20.38 6.08 11.23
N CYS A 86 -20.30 5.18 10.26
CA CYS A 86 -19.85 5.54 8.92
C CYS A 86 -20.85 6.54 8.30
N PRO A 87 -20.42 7.78 7.97
CA PRO A 87 -21.34 8.80 7.48
C PRO A 87 -21.95 8.48 6.12
N GLU A 88 -21.33 7.58 5.35
CA GLU A 88 -21.80 7.19 4.03
C GLU A 88 -23.01 6.26 4.04
N VAL A 89 -23.25 5.53 5.13
CA VAL A 89 -24.39 4.59 5.18
C VAL A 89 -25.72 5.34 5.05
N ASN A 90 -25.84 6.49 5.69
CA ASN A 90 -27.04 7.33 5.58
C ASN A 90 -27.19 8.04 4.23
N LEU A 91 -26.11 8.15 3.45
CA LEU A 91 -26.08 8.83 2.15
C LEU A 91 -26.26 7.89 0.95
N PHE A 92 -25.66 6.71 0.99
CA PHE A 92 -25.48 5.85 -0.18
C PHE A 92 -26.00 4.42 0.00
N ASP A 93 -26.50 4.09 1.20
CA ASP A 93 -27.03 2.76 1.52
C ASP A 93 -28.54 2.87 1.83
N ASP A 94 -29.34 3.14 0.79
CA ASP A 94 -30.79 3.46 0.88
C ASP A 94 -31.64 2.42 1.63
N GLY A 95 -31.21 1.15 1.61
CA GLY A 95 -31.88 0.06 2.32
C GLY A 95 -31.57 0.00 3.82
N TYR A 96 -30.61 0.79 4.29
CA TYR A 96 -29.97 0.62 5.60
C TYR A 96 -29.77 1.94 6.35
N SER A 97 -30.41 3.03 5.90
CA SER A 97 -30.26 4.37 6.47
C SER A 97 -31.28 4.64 7.59
N LEU A 98 -30.82 5.26 8.69
CA LEU A 98 -31.70 5.78 9.73
C LEU A 98 -32.22 7.18 9.39
N VAL A 99 -31.37 8.00 8.75
CA VAL A 99 -31.71 9.36 8.31
C VAL A 99 -31.13 9.57 6.94
N ARG A 100 -31.99 9.59 5.92
CA ARG A 100 -31.59 9.67 4.52
C ARG A 100 -30.98 11.02 4.16
N ASN A 101 -30.15 11.00 3.12
CA ASN A 101 -29.60 12.18 2.43
C ASN A 101 -28.59 13.02 3.22
N TYR A 102 -28.15 12.54 4.39
CA TYR A 102 -27.20 13.28 5.23
C TYR A 102 -26.04 12.41 5.70
N ALA A 103 -24.85 13.00 5.74
CA ALA A 103 -23.59 12.35 6.13
C ALA A 103 -23.45 12.25 7.66
N ILE A 104 -24.38 11.55 8.33
CA ILE A 104 -24.48 11.56 9.79
C ILE A 104 -23.58 10.49 10.41
N SER A 105 -22.73 10.91 11.34
CA SER A 105 -21.86 10.01 12.11
C SER A 105 -22.34 9.78 13.55
N SER A 106 -23.13 10.70 14.11
CA SER A 106 -23.68 10.56 15.46
C SER A 106 -25.06 11.20 15.55
N GLY A 107 -25.96 10.57 16.31
CA GLY A 107 -27.30 11.09 16.51
C GLY A 107 -28.03 10.39 17.64
N THR A 108 -29.06 11.06 18.16
CA THR A 108 -29.93 10.56 19.22
C THR A 108 -31.37 10.70 18.77
N TRP A 109 -32.21 9.73 19.15
CA TRP A 109 -33.65 9.84 19.01
C TRP A 109 -34.30 9.29 20.29
N ASP A 110 -35.27 10.03 20.79
CA ASP A 110 -36.09 9.66 21.94
C ASP A 110 -37.53 9.45 21.46
N LYS A 111 -38.22 8.42 21.93
CA LYS A 111 -39.63 8.20 21.64
C LYS A 111 -40.52 9.35 22.16
N GLY A 112 -40.11 10.01 23.24
CA GLY A 112 -40.76 11.20 23.79
C GLY A 112 -40.47 12.50 23.02
N CYS A 113 -39.45 12.49 22.15
CA CYS A 113 -39.12 13.60 21.26
C CYS A 113 -38.98 13.07 19.83
N PRO A 114 -40.05 13.08 19.02
CA PRO A 114 -40.08 12.39 17.72
C PRO A 114 -39.05 12.91 16.71
N ASP A 115 -38.40 14.04 17.02
CA ASP A 115 -37.35 14.62 16.19
C ASP A 115 -36.03 13.90 16.39
N PHE A 116 -35.44 13.45 15.28
CA PHE A 116 -34.08 12.97 15.28
C PHE A 116 -33.12 14.14 15.53
N HIS A 117 -32.35 14.06 16.61
CA HIS A 117 -31.32 15.05 16.92
C HIS A 117 -29.98 14.58 16.37
N THR A 118 -29.55 15.22 15.29
CA THR A 118 -28.21 15.01 14.74
C THR A 118 -27.18 15.65 15.65
N LEU A 119 -26.18 14.88 16.06
CA LEU A 119 -25.06 15.39 16.86
C LEU A 119 -23.88 15.78 15.97
N THR A 120 -23.60 15.03 14.91
CA THR A 120 -22.38 15.27 14.10
C THR A 120 -22.54 14.82 12.64
N TYR A 121 -22.20 15.73 11.73
CA TYR A 121 -22.04 15.46 10.30
C TYR A 121 -20.55 15.27 9.97
N LYS A 122 -20.21 14.28 9.14
CA LYS A 122 -18.82 14.04 8.72
C LYS A 122 -18.72 13.67 7.25
N HIS A 123 -17.65 14.11 6.60
CA HIS A 123 -17.23 13.59 5.31
C HIS A 123 -16.23 12.43 5.51
N PHE A 124 -16.16 11.44 4.60
CA PHE A 124 -15.26 10.28 4.77
C PHE A 124 -13.79 10.69 4.92
N SER A 125 -13.39 11.84 4.36
CA SER A 125 -12.02 12.36 4.48
C SER A 125 -11.62 12.84 5.88
N THR A 126 -12.55 12.83 6.83
CA THR A 126 -12.27 13.06 8.26
C THR A 126 -12.27 11.76 9.08
N CYS A 127 -12.54 10.62 8.43
CA CYS A 127 -12.63 9.31 9.04
C CYS A 127 -11.24 8.75 9.35
N THR A 128 -11.06 8.17 10.55
CA THR A 128 -9.78 7.62 11.00
C THR A 128 -9.31 6.49 10.09
N GLU A 129 -10.21 5.59 9.68
CA GLU A 129 -9.88 4.47 8.80
C GLU A 129 -9.43 4.94 7.42
N TYR A 130 -10.06 5.99 6.89
CA TYR A 130 -9.65 6.58 5.61
C TYR A 130 -8.30 7.26 5.71
N ASN A 131 -8.05 7.99 6.81
CA ASN A 131 -6.76 8.62 7.06
C ASN A 131 -5.66 7.57 7.24
N GLN A 132 -5.93 6.48 7.97
CA GLN A 132 -5.01 5.36 8.10
C GLN A 132 -4.77 4.69 6.75
N PHE A 133 -5.81 4.43 5.95
CA PHE A 133 -5.65 3.87 4.61
C PHE A 133 -4.80 4.77 3.73
N THR A 134 -5.13 6.05 3.68
CA THR A 134 -4.38 7.03 2.89
C THR A 134 -2.95 7.07 3.37
N TYR A 135 -2.73 7.14 4.68
CA TYR A 135 -1.41 7.03 5.26
C TYR A 135 -0.73 5.71 4.88
N MET A 136 -1.37 4.55 4.86
CA MET A 136 -0.69 3.31 4.43
C MET A 136 -0.40 3.27 2.92
N GLN A 137 -1.16 4.00 2.11
CA GLN A 137 -0.92 4.13 0.67
C GLN A 137 0.14 5.18 0.34
N THR A 138 0.17 6.28 1.09
CA THR A 138 1.05 7.44 0.85
C THR A 138 2.23 7.51 1.79
N SER A 139 2.17 6.84 2.93
CA SER A 139 3.32 6.61 3.80
C SER A 139 4.25 5.78 2.95
N PRO A 140 5.39 6.34 2.55
CA PRO A 140 6.45 5.47 2.16
C PRO A 140 6.70 4.63 3.41
N GLU A 141 6.51 3.31 3.36
CA GLU A 141 7.49 2.48 4.06
C GLU A 141 8.83 3.05 3.62
N LYS A 142 9.46 3.85 4.51
CA LYS A 142 10.40 4.93 4.12
C LYS A 142 11.15 4.47 2.90
N MET A 143 10.88 5.12 1.75
CA MET A 143 11.62 4.87 0.52
C MET A 143 13.06 4.78 0.99
N PRO A 144 13.77 3.65 0.75
CA PRO A 144 15.10 3.47 1.33
C PRO A 144 15.83 4.77 1.13
N ASP A 145 16.44 5.32 2.17
CA ASP A 145 17.16 6.57 2.01
C ASP A 145 18.19 6.34 0.90
N MET A 146 17.89 6.83 -0.31
CA MET A 146 18.69 6.57 -1.50
C MET A 146 19.75 7.66 -1.64
N ILE A 147 20.03 8.44 -0.58
CA ILE A 147 21.09 9.45 -0.59
C ILE A 147 22.44 8.83 -0.92
N HIS A 148 22.68 7.57 -0.51
CA HIS A 148 23.92 6.86 -0.82
C HIS A 148 23.88 6.03 -2.12
N PHE A 149 22.78 6.11 -2.89
CA PHE A 149 22.69 5.39 -4.16
C PHE A 149 23.37 6.17 -5.26
N ASP A 150 23.91 5.44 -6.24
CA ASP A 150 24.34 6.05 -7.48
C ASP A 150 23.17 6.74 -8.20
N ASP A 151 23.38 7.98 -8.65
CA ASP A 151 22.34 8.80 -9.28
C ASP A 151 21.71 8.12 -10.50
N ALA A 152 22.51 7.39 -11.29
CA ALA A 152 22.00 6.68 -12.47
C ALA A 152 21.14 5.46 -12.11
N LEU A 153 21.45 4.76 -11.01
CA LEU A 153 20.58 3.71 -10.49
C LEU A 153 19.28 4.32 -9.95
N LYS A 154 19.39 5.34 -9.11
CA LYS A 154 18.26 6.03 -8.50
C LYS A 154 17.26 6.51 -9.54
N LEU A 155 17.73 7.17 -10.61
CA LEU A 155 16.89 7.68 -11.69
C LEU A 155 16.06 6.58 -12.37
N LYS A 156 16.60 5.36 -12.47
CA LYS A 156 15.92 4.21 -13.10
C LYS A 156 14.82 3.63 -12.21
N ILE A 157 15.02 3.60 -10.90
CA ILE A 157 14.17 2.81 -9.99
C ILE A 157 13.22 3.66 -9.14
N GLU A 158 13.46 4.97 -8.96
CA GLU A 158 12.70 5.80 -8.04
C GLU A 158 11.20 5.76 -8.31
N LYS A 159 10.79 5.97 -9.57
CA LYS A 159 9.37 5.89 -9.95
C LYS A 159 8.79 4.50 -9.72
N LEU A 160 9.53 3.44 -10.03
CA LEU A 160 9.07 2.06 -9.86
C LEU A 160 8.85 1.74 -8.37
N MET A 161 9.75 2.21 -7.50
CA MET A 161 9.64 2.06 -6.06
C MET A 161 8.44 2.81 -5.49
N VAL A 162 8.18 4.04 -5.96
CA VAL A 162 7.00 4.84 -5.56
C VAL A 162 5.69 4.15 -5.94
N HIS A 163 5.62 3.56 -7.13
CA HIS A 163 4.42 2.86 -7.60
C HIS A 163 4.33 1.40 -7.13
N LYS A 164 5.24 0.96 -6.25
CA LYS A 164 5.32 -0.42 -5.75
C LYS A 164 5.49 -1.47 -6.86
N GLU A 165 6.10 -1.09 -7.98
CA GLU A 165 6.45 -1.96 -9.09
C GLU A 165 7.78 -2.68 -8.83
N TYR A 166 7.84 -3.45 -7.74
CA TYR A 166 9.09 -3.99 -7.20
C TYR A 166 9.82 -4.92 -8.16
N ASN A 167 9.11 -5.83 -8.82
CA ASN A 167 9.73 -6.71 -9.81
C ASN A 167 10.38 -5.93 -10.96
N SER A 168 9.75 -4.84 -11.42
CA SER A 168 10.31 -3.98 -12.46
C SER A 168 11.57 -3.27 -11.96
N ALA A 169 11.55 -2.74 -10.74
CA ALA A 169 12.71 -2.08 -10.13
C ALA A 169 13.89 -3.04 -9.95
N ILE A 170 13.65 -4.30 -9.56
CA ILE A 170 14.70 -5.33 -9.49
C ILE A 170 15.32 -5.57 -10.87
N ARG A 171 14.50 -5.74 -11.91
CA ARG A 171 15.00 -5.96 -13.28
C ARG A 171 15.85 -4.80 -13.78
N GLU A 172 15.37 -3.56 -13.60
CA GLU A 172 16.12 -2.35 -13.98
C GLU A 172 17.45 -2.24 -13.22
N SER A 173 17.48 -2.65 -11.95
CA SER A 173 18.70 -2.65 -11.14
C SER A 173 19.73 -3.65 -11.68
N PHE A 174 19.31 -4.85 -12.09
CA PHE A 174 20.22 -5.83 -12.73
C PHE A 174 20.72 -5.37 -14.10
N VAL A 175 19.87 -4.70 -14.88
CA VAL A 175 20.30 -4.07 -16.15
C VAL A 175 21.38 -3.02 -15.87
N TYR A 176 21.16 -2.17 -14.87
CA TYR A 176 22.14 -1.16 -14.45
C TYR A 176 23.48 -1.78 -14.02
N LEU A 177 23.47 -2.86 -13.22
CA LEU A 177 24.70 -3.55 -12.81
C LEU A 177 25.44 -4.13 -14.02
N THR A 178 24.70 -4.76 -14.93
CA THR A 178 25.24 -5.34 -16.18
C THR A 178 25.90 -4.26 -17.03
N THR A 179 25.25 -3.12 -17.21
CA THR A 179 25.82 -1.97 -17.92
C THR A 179 27.07 -1.44 -17.22
N THR A 180 27.07 -1.36 -15.89
CA THR A 180 28.23 -0.91 -15.12
C THR A 180 29.44 -1.83 -15.32
N ILE A 181 29.24 -3.15 -15.28
CA ILE A 181 30.30 -4.14 -15.53
C ILE A 181 30.85 -4.00 -16.95
N ARG A 182 29.97 -3.99 -17.97
CA ARG A 182 30.38 -3.89 -19.38
C ARG A 182 31.18 -2.61 -19.64
N ASN A 183 30.69 -1.48 -19.14
CA ASN A 183 31.37 -0.20 -19.33
C ASN A 183 32.73 -0.16 -18.63
N LYS A 184 32.82 -0.73 -17.42
CA LYS A 184 34.07 -0.75 -16.65
C LYS A 184 35.16 -1.55 -17.35
N PHE A 185 34.80 -2.71 -17.92
CA PHE A 185 35.76 -3.65 -18.52
C PHE A 185 35.78 -3.61 -20.06
N GLN A 186 35.11 -2.63 -20.66
CA GLN A 186 35.06 -2.41 -22.12
C GLN A 186 34.60 -3.66 -22.91
N ILE A 187 33.62 -4.38 -22.37
CA ILE A 187 33.08 -5.60 -22.98
C ILE A 187 32.03 -5.22 -24.03
N ASN A 188 32.37 -5.43 -25.31
CA ASN A 188 31.52 -5.11 -26.45
C ASN A 188 30.55 -6.25 -26.84
N SER A 189 30.75 -7.46 -26.31
CA SER A 189 29.87 -8.60 -26.58
C SER A 189 28.54 -8.49 -25.83
N GLN A 190 27.45 -8.91 -26.47
CA GLN A 190 26.10 -8.93 -25.89
C GLN A 190 25.87 -10.10 -24.91
N ILE A 191 26.91 -10.52 -24.19
CA ILE A 191 26.86 -11.57 -23.17
C ILE A 191 26.32 -11.00 -21.85
N ASP A 192 25.60 -11.81 -21.09
CA ASP A 192 24.85 -11.35 -19.91
C ASP A 192 24.85 -12.40 -18.79
N GLY A 193 24.47 -12.00 -17.58
CA GLY A 193 24.37 -12.88 -16.42
C GLY A 193 25.68 -13.59 -16.13
N THR A 194 25.61 -14.88 -15.82
CA THR A 194 26.78 -15.70 -15.45
C THR A 194 27.86 -15.73 -16.54
N GLU A 195 27.49 -15.63 -17.82
CA GLU A 195 28.48 -15.59 -18.91
C GLU A 195 29.33 -14.31 -18.84
N LEU A 196 28.69 -13.15 -18.64
CA LEU A 196 29.40 -11.88 -18.44
C LEU A 196 30.30 -11.92 -17.20
N ILE A 197 29.82 -12.50 -16.09
CA ILE A 197 30.61 -12.62 -14.87
C ILE A 197 31.84 -13.52 -15.08
N ASN A 198 31.68 -14.62 -15.82
CA ASN A 198 32.79 -15.51 -16.15
C ASN A 198 33.81 -14.88 -17.10
N GLU A 199 33.37 -14.02 -18.02
CA GLU A 199 34.27 -13.27 -18.91
C GLU A 199 35.19 -12.34 -18.11
N VAL A 200 34.62 -11.61 -17.13
CA VAL A 200 35.37 -10.63 -16.33
C VAL A 200 36.20 -11.30 -15.22
N PHE A 201 35.58 -12.17 -14.43
CA PHE A 201 36.14 -12.70 -13.18
C PHE A 201 36.49 -14.19 -13.24
N GLY A 202 36.30 -14.84 -14.40
CA GLY A 202 36.70 -16.24 -14.59
C GLY A 202 38.21 -16.42 -14.66
N LYS A 203 38.65 -17.67 -14.71
CA LYS A 203 40.08 -18.04 -14.76
C LYS A 203 40.84 -17.46 -15.97
N LYS A 204 40.11 -17.10 -17.03
CA LYS A 204 40.66 -16.50 -18.25
C LYS A 204 40.45 -14.98 -18.32
N GLY A 205 39.83 -14.37 -17.30
CA GLY A 205 39.52 -12.95 -17.28
C GLY A 205 40.77 -12.11 -17.03
N GLU A 206 41.28 -11.47 -18.07
CA GLU A 206 42.42 -10.53 -18.01
C GLU A 206 41.98 -9.09 -17.70
N TYR A 207 40.67 -8.85 -17.61
CA TYR A 207 40.07 -7.51 -17.46
C TYR A 207 40.28 -6.84 -16.10
N VAL A 208 40.74 -7.59 -15.10
CA VAL A 208 40.76 -7.17 -13.70
C VAL A 208 42.12 -7.47 -13.07
N ALA A 209 42.75 -6.46 -12.49
CA ALA A 209 43.98 -6.57 -11.71
C ALA A 209 43.70 -6.99 -10.24
N LEU A 210 43.09 -8.15 -10.06
CA LEU A 210 42.87 -8.78 -8.73
C LEU A 210 43.63 -10.10 -8.64
N ASP A 211 43.99 -10.50 -7.42
CA ASP A 211 44.48 -11.84 -7.14
C ASP A 211 43.41 -12.91 -7.41
N ASP A 212 43.85 -14.13 -7.71
CA ASP A 212 42.97 -15.23 -8.11
C ASP A 212 41.89 -15.54 -7.07
N LYS A 213 42.20 -15.39 -5.77
CA LYS A 213 41.21 -15.66 -4.71
C LYS A 213 40.11 -14.62 -4.72
N LYS A 214 40.45 -13.34 -4.86
CA LYS A 214 39.47 -12.26 -4.97
C LYS A 214 38.66 -12.36 -6.25
N LYS A 215 39.28 -12.65 -7.39
CA LYS A 215 38.55 -12.89 -8.65
C LYS A 215 37.51 -13.99 -8.48
N GLN A 216 37.92 -15.12 -7.91
CA GLN A 216 37.06 -16.27 -7.64
C GLN A 216 35.91 -15.91 -6.69
N ALA A 217 36.16 -15.14 -5.63
CA ALA A 217 35.13 -14.68 -4.71
C ALA A 217 34.08 -13.77 -5.37
N TYR A 218 34.51 -12.77 -6.16
CA TYR A 218 33.61 -11.90 -6.90
C TYR A 218 32.79 -12.69 -7.92
N ARG A 219 33.43 -13.63 -8.63
CA ARG A 219 32.75 -14.49 -9.59
C ARG A 219 31.61 -15.28 -8.94
N ASP A 220 31.88 -15.91 -7.80
CA ASP A 220 30.90 -16.75 -7.11
C ASP A 220 29.78 -15.90 -6.51
N LEU A 221 30.10 -14.75 -5.92
CA LEU A 221 29.12 -13.80 -5.39
C LEU A 221 28.18 -13.29 -6.48
N LEU A 222 28.73 -12.74 -7.56
CA LEU A 222 27.94 -12.17 -8.66
C LEU A 222 27.14 -13.25 -9.39
N SER A 223 27.75 -14.40 -9.69
CA SER A 223 27.04 -15.49 -10.37
C SER A 223 25.89 -16.04 -9.53
N GLY A 224 26.13 -16.25 -8.23
CA GLY A 224 25.10 -16.67 -7.28
C GLY A 224 23.98 -15.64 -7.18
N PHE A 225 24.33 -14.36 -7.07
CA PHE A 225 23.35 -13.28 -6.95
C PHE A 225 22.46 -13.14 -8.20
N TYR A 226 23.04 -13.19 -9.40
CA TYR A 226 22.28 -13.23 -10.65
C TYR A 226 21.40 -14.49 -10.72
N GLY A 227 21.95 -15.67 -10.41
CA GLY A 227 21.23 -16.94 -10.49
C GLY A 227 20.03 -17.02 -9.55
N VAL A 228 20.18 -16.52 -8.32
CA VAL A 228 19.14 -16.56 -7.28
C VAL A 228 18.05 -15.53 -7.53
N TYR A 229 18.39 -14.26 -7.75
CA TYR A 229 17.39 -13.19 -7.73
C TYR A 229 16.92 -12.78 -9.13
N ARG A 230 17.80 -12.66 -10.11
CA ARG A 230 17.39 -12.18 -11.44
C ARG A 230 16.40 -13.14 -12.11
N ASN A 231 16.68 -14.44 -12.06
CA ASN A 231 15.83 -15.46 -12.65
C ASN A 231 14.47 -15.55 -11.92
N LYS A 232 14.48 -15.42 -10.59
CA LYS A 232 13.28 -15.44 -9.75
C LYS A 232 12.24 -14.41 -10.18
N TYR A 233 12.67 -13.21 -10.57
CA TYR A 233 11.76 -12.13 -11.00
C TYR A 233 11.64 -11.97 -12.51
N ALA A 234 12.31 -12.79 -13.33
CA ALA A 234 12.19 -12.71 -14.78
C ALA A 234 10.80 -13.16 -15.27
N HIS A 235 10.20 -14.17 -14.63
CA HIS A 235 8.99 -14.84 -15.12
C HIS A 235 7.65 -14.34 -14.54
N HIS A 236 7.63 -13.24 -13.75
CA HIS A 236 6.43 -12.66 -13.10
C HIS A 236 5.67 -13.57 -12.11
N ASP A 237 6.07 -14.82 -11.92
CA ASP A 237 5.36 -15.78 -11.07
C ASP A 237 5.45 -15.46 -9.56
N ILE A 238 6.37 -14.57 -9.16
CA ILE A 238 6.63 -14.22 -7.77
C ILE A 238 6.69 -12.68 -7.66
N GLN A 239 5.96 -12.12 -6.71
CA GLN A 239 6.06 -10.70 -6.34
C GLN A 239 7.07 -10.55 -5.19
N ALA A 240 8.07 -9.69 -5.38
CA ALA A 240 8.96 -9.31 -4.28
C ALA A 240 8.18 -8.51 -3.23
N ASP A 241 8.50 -8.71 -1.96
CA ASP A 241 8.08 -7.78 -0.90
C ASP A 241 9.07 -6.61 -0.79
N PHE A 242 8.71 -5.60 0.00
CA PHE A 242 9.51 -4.38 0.18
C PHE A 242 10.89 -4.63 0.81
N HIS A 243 11.00 -5.61 1.71
CA HIS A 243 12.27 -5.92 2.37
C HIS A 243 13.25 -6.62 1.43
N GLU A 244 12.73 -7.55 0.64
CA GLU A 244 13.49 -8.31 -0.34
C GLU A 244 14.03 -7.39 -1.43
N ILE A 245 13.19 -6.53 -2.02
CA ILE A 245 13.67 -5.57 -3.01
C ILE A 245 14.71 -4.62 -2.44
N LYS A 246 14.52 -4.12 -1.22
CA LYS A 246 15.48 -3.21 -0.59
C LYS A 246 16.85 -3.89 -0.47
N ALA A 247 16.90 -5.13 0.02
CA ALA A 247 18.15 -5.88 0.15
C ALA A 247 18.84 -6.10 -1.20
N ILE A 248 18.08 -6.44 -2.24
CA ILE A 248 18.60 -6.66 -3.60
C ILE A 248 19.21 -5.38 -4.17
N ILE A 249 18.49 -4.26 -4.10
CA ILE A 249 18.95 -3.00 -4.68
C ILE A 249 20.16 -2.44 -3.93
N GLU A 250 20.20 -2.54 -2.60
CA GLU A 250 21.36 -2.17 -1.79
C GLU A 250 22.60 -2.95 -2.22
N MET A 251 22.47 -4.27 -2.35
CA MET A 251 23.57 -5.13 -2.79
C MET A 251 24.05 -4.78 -4.21
N ILE A 252 23.13 -4.47 -5.13
CA ILE A 252 23.47 -4.01 -6.48
C ILE A 252 24.25 -2.70 -6.43
N ASN A 253 23.79 -1.73 -5.62
CA ASN A 253 24.44 -0.44 -5.46
C ASN A 253 25.87 -0.60 -4.93
N THR A 254 26.05 -1.38 -3.86
CA THR A 254 27.38 -1.68 -3.29
C THR A 254 28.29 -2.33 -4.32
N LEU A 255 27.83 -3.38 -5.01
CA LEU A 255 28.62 -4.07 -6.03
C LEU A 255 29.01 -3.14 -7.19
N ALA A 256 28.10 -2.28 -7.64
CA ALA A 256 28.38 -1.31 -8.70
C ALA A 256 29.47 -0.31 -8.30
N PHE A 257 29.45 0.18 -7.06
CA PHE A 257 30.53 1.04 -6.53
C PHE A 257 31.87 0.30 -6.46
N GLU A 258 31.88 -0.93 -5.93
CA GLU A 258 33.10 -1.73 -5.87
C GLU A 258 33.69 -2.00 -7.24
N ILE A 259 32.86 -2.42 -8.21
CA ILE A 259 33.29 -2.70 -9.59
C ILE A 259 33.91 -1.46 -10.24
N ARG A 260 33.31 -0.28 -10.07
CA ARG A 260 33.85 0.96 -10.63
C ARG A 260 35.21 1.32 -10.04
N ALA A 261 35.42 1.02 -8.76
CA ALA A 261 36.68 1.26 -8.06
C ALA A 261 37.80 0.27 -8.39
N MET A 262 37.50 -0.87 -9.04
CA MET A 262 38.51 -1.86 -9.41
C MET A 262 39.53 -1.31 -10.42
N GLN A 263 40.78 -1.77 -10.32
CA GLN A 263 41.81 -1.49 -11.32
C GLN A 263 41.66 -2.48 -12.49
N THR A 264 41.67 -1.95 -13.70
CA THR A 264 41.67 -2.69 -14.97
C THR A 264 43.09 -2.84 -15.47
#